data_AF-A0A432Y5Z4-F1
#
_entry.id   AF-A0A432Y5Z4-F1
#
_cell.length_a   1.000
_cell.length_b   1.000
_cell.length_c   1.000
_cell.angle_alpha   90.00
_cell.angle_beta   90.00
_cell.angle_gamma   90.00
#
_symmetry.space_group_name_H-M   'P 1'
#
loop_
_entity.id
_entity.type
_entity.pdbx_description
1 polymer ?
#
loop_
_entity_poly.entity_id
_entity_poly.type
_entity_poly.pdbx_seq_one_letter_code
_entity_poly.pdbx_strand_id
1 'polypeptide(L)'
;MERQLTVSYHFLKIYMNASEQPPHCYPSELSDKQKFNHFIANYLAHGFGDTDLFPGRMKESTDVDKNDPKFIAKVQYARKHHLWHYHIGIPCYEATEECSRGDWLSAYLLNFQKFSESKIKLVDFNSHPPFTFPSETELDGDEELVPREKPHLRVVK
;
A
#
# COMPACT_ATOMS: atom_id res chain seq x y z
N MET A 1 -20.82 7.19 3.47
CA MET A 1 -19.67 8.05 3.79
C MET A 1 -18.76 8.03 2.59
N GLU A 2 -18.41 9.19 2.05
CA GLU A 2 -17.48 9.29 0.91
C GLU A 2 -16.05 9.03 1.41
N ARG A 3 -15.31 8.17 0.71
CA ARG A 3 -13.92 7.83 1.07
C ARG A 3 -12.98 8.49 0.07
N GLN A 4 -11.85 8.98 0.58
CA GLN A 4 -10.85 9.70 -0.18
C GLN A 4 -9.52 8.95 -0.14
N LEU A 5 -8.93 8.77 -1.32
CA LEU A 5 -7.60 8.19 -1.47
C LEU A 5 -6.79 9.10 -2.41
N THR A 6 -5.69 9.64 -1.89
CA THR A 6 -4.67 10.32 -2.70
C THR A 6 -3.38 9.49 -2.72
N VAL A 7 -2.42 9.90 -3.55
CA VAL A 7 -1.09 9.31 -3.58
C VAL A 7 -0.02 10.40 -3.57
N SER A 8 1.16 10.12 -3.00
CA SER A 8 2.32 10.98 -3.14
C SER A 8 2.88 10.94 -4.57
N TYR A 9 3.70 11.92 -4.94
CA TYR A 9 4.40 11.90 -6.24
C TYR A 9 5.33 10.68 -6.37
N HIS A 10 5.94 10.27 -5.26
CA HIS A 10 6.79 9.09 -5.21
C HIS A 10 5.99 7.83 -5.50
N PHE A 11 4.89 7.62 -4.78
CA PHE A 11 4.03 6.46 -5.01
C PHE A 11 3.40 6.46 -6.41
N LEU A 12 3.02 7.63 -6.94
CA LEU A 12 2.49 7.72 -8.30
C LEU A 12 3.48 7.17 -9.33
N LYS A 13 4.79 7.47 -9.19
CA LYS A 13 5.83 6.92 -10.05
C LYS A 13 5.96 5.41 -9.90
N ILE A 14 5.92 4.90 -8.67
CA ILE A 14 5.93 3.45 -8.41
C ILE A 14 4.75 2.80 -9.11
N TYR A 15 3.54 3.32 -8.86
CA TYR A 15 2.32 2.82 -9.44
C TYR A 15 2.39 2.82 -10.97
N MET A 16 2.81 3.90 -11.61
CA MET A 16 2.93 4.00 -13.08
C MET A 16 3.91 2.99 -13.68
N ASN A 17 4.93 2.56 -12.93
CA ASN A 17 5.94 1.60 -13.39
C ASN A 17 5.73 0.18 -12.85
N ALA A 18 4.66 -0.06 -12.08
CA ALA A 18 4.38 -1.38 -11.52
C ALA A 18 4.11 -2.41 -12.62
N SER A 19 4.59 -3.64 -12.42
CA SER A 19 4.40 -4.71 -13.40
C SER A 19 2.92 -4.95 -13.68
N GLU A 20 2.57 -5.02 -14.97
CA GLU A 20 1.25 -5.47 -15.42
C GLU A 20 1.18 -6.98 -15.63
N GLN A 21 2.31 -7.67 -15.56
CA GLN A 21 2.42 -9.13 -15.63
C GLN A 21 2.60 -9.74 -14.24
N PRO A 22 2.11 -10.96 -14.00
CA PRO A 22 2.41 -11.72 -12.78
C PRO A 22 3.93 -11.87 -12.56
N PRO A 23 4.38 -12.01 -11.30
CA PRO A 23 5.77 -12.33 -11.01
C PRO A 23 6.20 -13.62 -11.72
N HIS A 24 7.41 -13.65 -12.28
CA HIS A 24 7.89 -14.79 -13.09
C HIS A 24 7.82 -16.14 -12.36
N CYS A 25 8.21 -16.16 -11.07
CA CYS A 25 8.18 -17.37 -10.25
C CYS A 25 6.77 -17.72 -9.73
N TYR A 26 5.78 -16.84 -9.92
CA TYR A 26 4.40 -17.00 -9.44
C TYR A 26 3.39 -16.62 -10.54
N PRO A 27 3.34 -17.36 -11.65
CA PRO A 27 2.54 -16.98 -12.82
C PRO A 27 1.02 -17.02 -12.60
N SER A 28 0.56 -17.68 -11.54
CA SER A 28 -0.86 -17.73 -11.14
C SER A 28 -1.28 -16.54 -10.27
N GLU A 29 -0.33 -15.74 -9.78
CA GLU A 29 -0.60 -14.57 -8.97
C GLU A 29 -1.10 -13.39 -9.80
N LEU A 30 -1.72 -12.42 -9.12
CA LEU A 30 -1.98 -11.12 -9.73
C LEU A 30 -0.67 -10.36 -9.97
N SER A 31 -0.68 -9.50 -10.99
CA SER A 31 0.42 -8.55 -11.19
C SER A 31 0.48 -7.51 -10.06
N ASP A 32 1.64 -6.89 -9.88
CA ASP A 32 1.85 -5.86 -8.85
C ASP A 32 0.83 -4.72 -9.00
N LYS A 33 0.59 -4.29 -10.25
CA LYS A 33 -0.41 -3.28 -10.57
C LYS A 33 -1.82 -3.69 -10.15
N GLN A 34 -2.20 -4.95 -10.40
CA GLN A 34 -3.50 -5.48 -10.00
C GLN A 34 -3.64 -5.55 -8.47
N LYS A 35 -2.57 -5.89 -7.75
CA LYS A 35 -2.56 -5.90 -6.27
C LYS A 35 -2.77 -4.50 -5.69
N PHE A 36 -2.11 -3.48 -6.25
CA PHE A 36 -2.38 -2.08 -5.88
C PHE A 36 -3.83 -1.68 -6.18
N ASN A 37 -4.34 -2.02 -7.38
CA ASN A 37 -5.72 -1.70 -7.76
C ASN A 37 -6.75 -2.36 -6.84
N HIS A 38 -6.53 -3.62 -6.45
CA HIS A 38 -7.41 -4.32 -5.52
C HIS A 38 -7.43 -3.64 -4.15
N PHE A 39 -6.27 -3.25 -3.61
CA PHE A 39 -6.21 -2.51 -2.35
C PHE A 39 -6.99 -1.19 -2.44
N ILE A 40 -6.75 -0.40 -3.49
CA ILE A 40 -7.41 0.89 -3.72
C ILE A 40 -8.93 0.73 -3.86
N ALA A 41 -9.37 -0.22 -4.68
CA ALA A 41 -10.79 -0.48 -4.92
C ALA A 41 -11.50 -0.96 -3.65
N ASN A 42 -10.89 -1.89 -2.91
CA ASN A 42 -11.45 -2.39 -1.65
C ASN A 42 -11.57 -1.28 -0.62
N TYR A 43 -10.54 -0.44 -0.47
CA TYR A 43 -10.59 0.70 0.44
C TYR A 43 -11.69 1.70 0.06
N LEU A 44 -11.78 2.11 -1.21
CA LEU A 44 -12.78 3.09 -1.64
C LEU A 44 -14.22 2.57 -1.46
N ALA A 45 -14.45 1.29 -1.75
CA ALA A 45 -15.77 0.67 -1.64
C ALA A 45 -16.17 0.32 -0.19
N HIS A 46 -15.24 -0.18 0.62
CA HIS A 46 -15.55 -0.79 1.93
C HIS A 46 -14.84 -0.15 3.13
N GLY A 47 -13.76 0.60 2.91
CA GLY A 47 -12.86 1.03 3.98
C GLY A 47 -12.15 -0.18 4.59
N PHE A 48 -11.64 -0.05 5.81
CA PHE A 48 -10.92 -1.15 6.50
C PHE A 48 -11.81 -2.02 7.41
N GLY A 49 -13.13 -1.89 7.33
CA GLY A 49 -14.06 -2.57 8.24
C GLY A 49 -14.26 -4.07 7.96
N ASP A 50 -13.90 -4.53 6.76
CA ASP A 50 -14.02 -5.93 6.35
C ASP A 50 -12.62 -6.52 6.11
N THR A 51 -12.13 -7.28 7.09
CA THR A 51 -10.78 -7.87 7.06
C THR A 51 -10.64 -8.94 5.99
N ASP A 52 -11.74 -9.52 5.49
CA ASP A 52 -11.67 -10.51 4.41
C ASP A 52 -11.26 -9.86 3.09
N LEU A 53 -11.40 -8.54 2.93
CA LEU A 53 -10.93 -7.81 1.75
C LEU A 53 -9.43 -7.45 1.81
N PHE A 54 -8.81 -7.58 2.97
CA PHE A 54 -7.41 -7.22 3.23
C PHE A 54 -6.68 -8.42 3.81
N PRO A 55 -6.30 -9.42 2.99
CA PRO A 55 -5.69 -10.64 3.49
C PRO A 55 -4.35 -10.43 4.20
N GLY A 56 -3.62 -9.39 3.87
CA GLY A 56 -2.34 -9.06 4.47
C GLY A 56 -2.45 -8.42 5.85
N ARG A 57 -1.40 -8.55 6.65
CA ARG A 57 -1.31 -7.87 7.93
C ARG A 57 -1.20 -6.35 7.72
N MET A 58 -2.06 -5.61 8.43
CA MET A 58 -2.06 -4.14 8.50
C MET A 58 -1.63 -3.68 9.89
N LYS A 59 -0.65 -2.78 9.98
CA LYS A 59 -0.19 -2.24 11.27
C LYS A 59 0.10 -0.74 11.22
N GLU A 60 -0.10 -0.10 12.36
CA GLU A 60 0.45 1.23 12.60
C GLU A 60 1.98 1.13 12.68
N SER A 61 2.67 2.03 12.00
CA SER A 61 4.14 2.03 11.91
C SER A 61 4.83 2.44 13.21
N THR A 62 4.07 2.69 14.30
CA THR A 62 4.61 2.87 15.64
C THR A 62 5.02 1.57 16.31
N ASP A 63 4.64 0.41 15.77
CA ASP A 63 5.03 -0.89 16.28
C ASP A 63 6.47 -1.24 15.88
N VAL A 64 7.40 -0.52 16.50
CA VAL A 64 8.84 -0.65 16.32
C VAL A 64 9.41 -1.50 17.46
N ASP A 65 10.45 -2.31 17.19
CA ASP A 65 11.15 -3.04 18.25
C ASP A 65 11.64 -2.07 19.34
N LYS A 66 11.28 -2.36 20.59
CA LYS A 66 11.63 -1.55 21.78
C LYS A 66 13.15 -1.47 22.01
N ASN A 67 13.91 -2.42 21.46
CA ASN A 67 15.38 -2.45 21.54
C ASN A 67 16.05 -1.71 20.38
N ASP A 68 15.30 -1.18 19.41
CA ASP A 68 15.87 -0.37 18.34
C ASP A 68 16.48 0.92 18.94
N PRO A 69 17.76 1.23 18.69
CA PRO A 69 18.40 2.43 19.25
C PRO A 69 17.75 3.75 18.80
N LYS A 70 16.93 3.71 17.74
CA LYS A 70 16.15 4.84 17.22
C LYS A 70 14.65 4.71 17.54
N PHE A 71 14.24 3.82 18.44
CA PHE A 71 12.83 3.55 18.78
C PHE A 71 12.01 4.82 18.98
N ILE A 72 12.45 5.72 19.88
CA ILE A 72 11.72 6.96 20.19
C ILE A 72 11.57 7.84 18.94
N ALA A 73 12.65 8.06 18.19
CA ALA A 73 12.63 8.88 17.00
C ALA A 73 11.72 8.28 15.91
N LYS A 74 11.77 6.96 15.72
CA LYS A 74 10.92 6.23 14.78
C LYS A 74 9.43 6.32 15.15
N VAL A 75 9.08 6.08 16.42
CA VAL A 75 7.70 6.18 16.89
C VAL A 75 7.17 7.61 16.77
N GLN A 76 7.96 8.62 17.12
CA GLN A 76 7.59 10.02 16.95
C GLN A 76 7.37 10.37 15.48
N TYR A 77 8.24 9.90 14.59
CA TYR A 77 8.10 10.09 13.15
C TYR A 77 6.81 9.43 12.61
N ALA A 78 6.57 8.16 12.95
CA ALA A 78 5.39 7.43 12.54
C ALA A 78 4.08 8.11 13.00
N ARG A 79 4.02 8.60 14.25
CA ARG A 79 2.87 9.34 14.77
C ARG A 79 2.67 10.67 14.06
N LYS A 80 3.75 11.46 13.92
CA LYS A 80 3.72 12.78 13.25
C LYS A 80 3.13 12.67 11.84
N HIS A 81 3.46 11.59 11.14
CA HIS A 81 3.07 11.39 9.74
C HIS A 81 1.92 10.39 9.56
N HIS A 82 1.26 9.94 10.63
CA HIS A 82 0.15 8.97 10.59
C HIS A 82 0.47 7.70 9.78
N LEU A 83 1.70 7.18 9.91
CA LEU A 83 2.20 6.11 9.07
C LEU A 83 1.63 4.74 9.46
N TRP A 84 1.16 4.03 8.45
CA TRP A 84 0.71 2.66 8.49
C TRP A 84 1.38 1.88 7.35
N HIS A 85 1.44 0.56 7.51
CA HIS A 85 1.92 -0.33 6.47
C HIS A 85 1.02 -1.57 6.36
N TYR A 86 0.97 -2.12 5.15
CA TYR A 86 0.18 -3.29 4.80
C TYR A 86 1.01 -4.24 3.94
N HIS A 87 1.02 -5.52 4.28
CA HIS A 87 1.60 -6.55 3.42
C HIS A 87 0.72 -6.72 2.18
N ILE A 88 1.23 -6.38 1.00
CA ILE A 88 0.43 -6.25 -0.23
C ILE A 88 0.34 -7.55 -1.06
N GLY A 89 1.03 -8.61 -0.61
CA GLY A 89 1.04 -9.90 -1.30
C GLY A 89 2.00 -9.95 -2.49
N ILE A 90 3.07 -9.14 -2.48
CA ILE A 90 4.12 -9.19 -3.51
C ILE A 90 5.35 -9.92 -2.93
N PRO A 91 5.93 -10.89 -3.66
CA PRO A 91 5.42 -11.47 -4.90
C PRO A 91 4.18 -12.35 -4.70
N CYS A 92 4.00 -12.91 -3.50
CA CYS A 92 2.78 -13.61 -3.07
C CYS A 92 2.66 -13.47 -1.54
N TYR A 93 1.54 -13.91 -0.97
CA TYR A 93 1.42 -14.06 0.47
C TYR A 93 2.08 -15.35 0.95
N GLU A 94 2.82 -15.26 2.04
CA GLU A 94 3.24 -16.40 2.83
C GLU A 94 2.08 -16.74 3.78
N ALA A 95 1.21 -17.65 3.35
CA ALA A 95 0.21 -18.23 4.23
C ALA A 95 0.90 -19.31 5.08
N THR A 96 1.19 -19.01 6.34
CA THR A 96 1.45 -20.07 7.31
C THR A 96 0.11 -20.64 7.76
N GLU A 97 0.05 -21.95 8.02
CA GLU A 97 -1.18 -22.64 8.47
C GLU A 97 -1.78 -22.02 9.75
N GLU A 98 -0.98 -21.24 10.48
CA GLU A 98 -1.36 -20.55 11.73
C GLU A 98 -1.90 -19.12 11.51
N CYS A 99 -1.69 -18.49 10.34
CA CYS A 99 -2.12 -17.12 10.09
C CYS A 99 -3.53 -17.08 9.48
N SER A 100 -4.49 -16.58 10.26
CA SER A 100 -5.83 -16.21 9.75
C SER A 100 -5.73 -15.16 8.64
N ARG A 101 -6.70 -15.16 7.72
CA ARG A 101 -6.85 -14.08 6.74
C ARG A 101 -6.88 -12.71 7.44
N GLY A 102 -6.15 -11.72 6.93
CA GLY A 102 -5.91 -10.45 7.62
C GLY A 102 -4.58 -10.39 8.38
N ASP A 103 -3.85 -11.51 8.43
CA ASP A 103 -2.56 -11.61 9.11
C ASP A 103 -1.44 -12.13 8.21
N TRP A 104 -1.69 -12.27 6.91
CA TRP A 104 -0.72 -12.82 5.98
C TRP A 104 0.44 -11.86 5.73
N LEU A 105 1.63 -12.45 5.59
CA LEU A 105 2.86 -11.70 5.32
C LEU A 105 3.20 -11.79 3.85
N SER A 106 3.97 -10.80 3.38
CA SER A 106 4.59 -10.80 2.07
C SER A 106 5.88 -9.99 2.14
N ALA A 107 6.83 -10.27 1.26
CA ALA A 107 8.13 -9.61 1.26
C ALA A 107 8.06 -8.09 1.04
N TYR A 108 6.95 -7.57 0.48
CA TYR A 108 6.78 -6.14 0.25
C TYR A 108 5.61 -5.56 1.03
N LEU A 109 5.79 -4.29 1.43
CA LEU A 109 4.88 -3.47 2.20
C LEU A 109 4.41 -2.28 1.36
N LEU A 110 3.11 -2.03 1.40
CA LEU A 110 2.50 -0.77 0.97
C LEU A 110 2.48 0.19 2.17
N ASN A 111 3.18 1.31 2.07
CA ASN A 111 3.21 2.36 3.08
C ASN A 111 2.19 3.45 2.76
N PHE A 112 1.42 3.87 3.76
CA PHE A 112 0.39 4.88 3.60
C PHE A 112 0.22 5.73 4.86
N GLN A 113 -0.34 6.93 4.69
CA GLN A 113 -0.80 7.79 5.77
C GLN A 113 -2.27 7.57 6.00
N LYS A 114 -2.67 7.30 7.25
CA LYS A 114 -4.08 7.12 7.65
C LYS A 114 -4.54 8.30 8.50
N PHE A 115 -5.12 9.30 7.85
CA PHE A 115 -5.63 10.50 8.52
C PHE A 115 -6.96 10.23 9.23
N SER A 116 -7.79 9.35 8.67
CA SER A 116 -9.03 8.83 9.27
C SER A 116 -9.41 7.49 8.63
N GLU A 117 -10.51 6.86 9.08
CA GLU A 117 -11.05 5.66 8.42
C GLU A 117 -11.49 5.93 6.96
N SER A 118 -11.83 7.17 6.64
CA SER A 118 -12.35 7.57 5.32
C SER A 118 -11.37 8.42 4.51
N LYS A 119 -10.15 8.65 5.00
CA LYS A 119 -9.11 9.38 4.28
C LYS A 119 -7.72 8.76 4.47
N ILE A 120 -7.15 8.25 3.38
CA ILE A 120 -5.76 7.77 3.35
C ILE A 120 -4.97 8.39 2.18
N LYS A 121 -3.64 8.33 2.30
CA LYS A 121 -2.71 8.63 1.20
C LYS A 121 -1.67 7.52 1.04
N LEU A 122 -1.54 6.93 -0.14
CA LEU A 122 -0.46 5.97 -0.41
C LEU A 122 0.85 6.73 -0.68
N VAL A 123 1.94 6.33 -0.03
CA VAL A 123 3.19 7.13 -0.05
C VAL A 123 4.42 6.39 -0.53
N ASP A 124 4.53 5.09 -0.26
CA ASP A 124 5.72 4.33 -0.66
C ASP A 124 5.42 2.83 -0.76
N PHE A 125 6.33 2.08 -1.37
CA PHE A 125 6.31 0.64 -1.49
C PHE A 125 7.75 0.12 -1.40
N ASN A 126 8.03 -0.70 -0.37
CA ASN A 126 9.37 -1.21 -0.14
C ASN A 126 9.36 -2.64 0.41
N SER A 127 10.51 -3.31 0.33
CA SER A 127 10.68 -4.66 0.86
C SER A 127 10.93 -4.65 2.37
N HIS A 128 10.51 -5.73 3.02
CA HIS A 128 10.82 -6.05 4.40
C HIS A 128 11.23 -7.54 4.50
N PRO A 129 12.30 -7.88 5.24
CA PRO A 129 13.20 -7.02 6.04
C PRO A 129 14.46 -6.48 5.29
N PRO A 130 15.06 -5.35 5.75
CA PRO A 130 14.64 -4.48 6.86
C PRO A 130 13.54 -3.49 6.44
N PHE A 131 12.62 -3.18 7.35
CA PHE A 131 11.61 -2.15 7.09
C PHE A 131 12.19 -0.74 7.28
N THR A 132 11.99 0.10 6.27
CA THR A 132 12.36 1.53 6.29
C THR A 132 11.11 2.38 6.14
N PHE A 133 11.00 3.45 6.94
CA PHE A 133 9.95 4.43 6.72
C PHE A 133 10.24 5.26 5.47
N PRO A 134 9.18 5.70 4.77
CA PRO A 134 9.33 6.76 3.78
C PRO A 134 9.92 8.02 4.42
N SER A 135 10.82 8.68 3.69
CA SER A 135 11.34 10.01 3.98
C SER A 135 10.27 11.09 3.75
N GLU A 136 10.47 12.29 4.32
CA GLU A 136 9.49 13.38 4.14
C GLU A 136 9.26 13.72 2.66
N THR A 137 10.30 13.68 1.83
CA THR A 137 10.19 13.90 0.37
C THR A 137 9.34 12.85 -0.34
N GLU A 138 9.26 11.63 0.19
CA GLU A 138 8.42 10.57 -0.37
C GLU A 138 6.95 10.71 0.05
N LEU A 139 6.66 11.52 1.07
CA LEU A 139 5.30 11.86 1.50
C LEU A 139 4.68 13.00 0.68
N ASP A 140 5.50 13.76 -0.05
CA ASP A 140 5.07 14.97 -0.77
C ASP A 140 4.14 14.66 -1.95
N GLY A 141 3.12 15.50 -2.10
CA GLY A 141 2.09 15.38 -3.14
C GLY A 141 0.79 14.75 -2.61
N ASP A 142 -0.30 15.07 -3.31
CA ASP A 142 -1.67 14.64 -3.00
C ASP A 142 -2.42 14.48 -4.33
N GLU A 143 -1.98 13.51 -5.14
CA GLU A 143 -2.54 13.26 -6.46
C GLU A 143 -3.71 12.27 -6.39
N GLU A 144 -4.73 12.50 -7.19
CA GLU A 144 -5.81 11.54 -7.38
C GLU A 144 -5.40 10.52 -8.46
N LEU A 145 -5.62 9.23 -8.18
CA LEU A 145 -5.49 8.19 -9.20
C LEU A 145 -6.73 8.22 -10.10
N VAL A 146 -6.79 9.19 -11.02
CA VAL A 146 -7.85 9.23 -12.04
C VAL A 146 -7.61 8.06 -13.00
N PRO A 147 -8.57 7.12 -13.14
CA PRO A 147 -8.48 6.12 -14.19
C PRO A 147 -8.39 6.87 -15.51
N ARG A 148 -7.34 6.65 -16.30
CA ARG A 148 -7.28 7.22 -17.65
C ARG A 148 -8.52 6.72 -18.39
N GLU A 149 -9.48 7.61 -18.65
CA GLU A 149 -10.50 7.35 -19.64
C GLU A 149 -9.77 6.97 -20.93
N LYS A 150 -10.15 5.83 -21.54
CA LYS A 150 -9.54 5.35 -22.77
C LYS A 150 -9.40 6.53 -23.75
N PRO A 151 -8.22 6.78 -24.35
CA PRO A 151 -8.13 7.76 -25.41
C PRO A 151 -9.03 7.26 -26.55
N HIS A 152 -10.20 7.87 -26.69
CA HIS A 152 -11.04 7.68 -27.86
C HIS A 152 -10.30 8.34 -29.01
N LEU A 153 -9.48 7.55 -29.72
CA LEU A 153 -9.04 7.87 -31.07
C LEU A 153 -10.30 7.92 -31.95
N ARG A 154 -10.89 9.11 -32.07
CA ARG A 154 -11.75 9.41 -33.19
C ARG A 154 -10.84 9.58 -34.40
N VAL A 155 -10.79 8.56 -35.24
CA VAL A 155 -10.40 8.73 -36.64
C VAL A 155 -11.42 9.67 -37.26
N VAL A 156 -11.02 10.92 -37.44
CA VAL A 156 -11.75 11.85 -38.29
C VAL A 156 -11.32 11.54 -39.72
N LYS A 157 -12.30 11.22 -40.56
CA LYS A 157 -12.11 10.90 -41.99
C LYS A 157 -11.41 12.01 -42.75
#